data_AF-A0A7I4YJA1-F1
#
_entry.id   AF-A0A7I4YJA1-F1
#
_cell.length_a   1.000
_cell.length_b   1.000
_cell.length_c   1.000
_cell.angle_alpha   90.00
_cell.angle_beta   90.00
_cell.angle_gamma   90.00
#
_symmetry.space_group_name_H-M   'P 1'
#
loop_
_entity.id
_entity.type
_entity.pdbx_description
1 polymer ?
#
loop_
_entity_poly.entity_id
_entity_poly.type
_entity_poly.pdbx_seq_one_letter_code
_entity_poly.pdbx_strand_id
1 'polypeptide(L)'
;MPDLGVGQVKKAPTPPLNDRGLFVPFEKDGKRITEILRFNAVEVFFAGFIPPLVGSVSAILIALVFHNDAISNYNWQCGRARLPSLSRIINLSVERTFWQLFLLFHVPIRVIELITGFSRYKRLRNIHCKRTLLFELARLTYFYIGLGELVFLSALSIVGERENIQLHVIFFYLFGFCGIAHMIGNIYCHAHSLYYINPYGRISYYLKITFAGLYLLSAPILVGAFLLYWKQCITWAYDVFAICEYCGVFLNICFHGCAFFDIRYKVCFSVRHTEPIKDTANELPMKNSKISPEIEMKKPRTQQG
;
A
#
# COMPACT_ATOMS: atom_id res chain seq x y z
N MET A 1 -13.40 19.82 -36.24
CA MET A 1 -12.99 18.80 -35.24
C MET A 1 -13.98 18.88 -34.09
N PRO A 2 -14.89 17.91 -33.90
CA PRO A 2 -15.93 18.04 -32.89
C PRO A 2 -15.42 17.62 -31.50
N ASP A 3 -15.81 18.44 -30.52
CA ASP A 3 -15.71 18.23 -29.08
C ASP A 3 -16.28 16.86 -28.67
N LEU A 4 -15.41 15.97 -28.19
CA LEU A 4 -15.82 14.73 -27.53
C LEU A 4 -15.99 15.01 -26.04
N GLY A 5 -17.26 15.23 -25.66
CA GLY A 5 -17.71 15.50 -24.31
C GLY A 5 -17.11 14.54 -23.28
N VAL A 6 -16.32 15.11 -22.39
CA VAL A 6 -15.96 14.48 -21.11
C VAL A 6 -17.26 14.35 -20.31
N GLY A 7 -17.88 13.18 -20.39
CA GLY A 7 -19.02 12.84 -19.55
C GLY A 7 -18.69 13.12 -18.10
N GLN A 8 -19.40 14.07 -17.48
CA GLN A 8 -19.24 14.39 -16.08
C GLN A 8 -19.52 13.12 -15.27
N VAL A 9 -18.46 12.51 -14.73
CA VAL A 9 -18.59 11.45 -13.74
C VAL A 9 -19.25 12.08 -12.52
N LYS A 10 -20.57 11.88 -12.36
CA LYS A 10 -21.33 12.30 -11.17
C LYS A 10 -20.64 11.71 -9.95
N LYS A 11 -19.96 12.57 -9.18
CA LYS A 11 -19.40 12.21 -7.88
C LYS A 11 -20.55 11.66 -7.04
N ALA A 12 -20.40 10.46 -6.47
CA ALA A 12 -21.43 9.93 -5.57
C ALA A 12 -21.72 10.98 -4.48
N PRO A 13 -22.99 11.36 -4.25
CA PRO A 13 -23.31 12.42 -3.31
C PRO A 13 -22.69 12.10 -1.95
N THR A 14 -21.94 13.03 -1.39
CA THR A 14 -21.53 12.95 0.01
C THR A 14 -22.81 12.99 0.85
N PRO A 15 -23.03 12.05 1.79
CA PRO A 15 -24.18 12.16 2.67
C PRO A 15 -24.12 13.51 3.38
N PRO A 16 -25.26 14.20 3.54
CA PRO A 16 -25.28 15.46 4.26
C PRO A 16 -24.77 15.24 5.68
N LEU A 17 -24.04 16.24 6.19
CA LEU A 17 -23.65 16.31 7.59
C LEU A 17 -24.82 16.92 8.37
N ASN A 18 -25.08 16.41 9.57
CA ASN A 18 -25.99 17.06 10.51
C ASN A 18 -25.31 18.26 11.20
N ASP A 19 -26.06 19.00 12.01
CA ASP A 19 -25.57 20.18 12.74
C ASP A 19 -24.41 19.89 13.71
N ARG A 20 -24.14 18.61 13.98
CA ARG A 20 -23.02 18.13 14.82
C ARG A 20 -21.81 17.66 14.01
N GLY A 21 -21.83 17.83 12.69
CA GLY A 21 -20.74 17.39 11.81
C GLY A 21 -20.65 15.87 11.63
N LEU A 22 -21.73 15.13 11.89
CA LEU A 22 -21.81 13.68 11.67
C LEU A 22 -22.60 13.38 10.39
N PHE A 23 -22.23 12.33 9.67
CA PHE A 23 -22.98 11.91 8.49
C PHE A 23 -24.37 11.41 8.88
N VAL A 24 -25.39 11.87 8.17
CA VAL A 24 -26.77 11.43 8.38
C VAL A 24 -26.89 9.95 8.05
N PRO A 25 -27.50 9.13 8.94
CA PRO A 25 -27.70 7.71 8.67
C PRO A 25 -28.64 7.52 7.48
N PHE A 26 -28.34 6.53 6.64
CA PHE A 26 -29.19 6.17 5.51
C PHE A 26 -29.49 4.67 5.50
N GLU A 27 -30.62 4.31 4.91
CA GLU A 27 -31.05 2.91 4.82
C GLU A 27 -30.57 2.32 3.50
N LYS A 28 -29.94 1.15 3.59
CA LYS A 28 -29.53 0.38 2.41
C LYS A 28 -29.56 -1.11 2.74
N ASP A 29 -30.16 -1.91 1.87
CA ASP A 29 -30.22 -3.37 1.99
C ASP A 29 -30.80 -3.85 3.34
N GLY A 30 -31.85 -3.17 3.84
CA GLY A 30 -32.51 -3.49 5.12
C GLY A 30 -31.70 -3.18 6.38
N LYS A 31 -30.61 -2.41 6.24
CA LYS A 31 -29.73 -2.01 7.33
C LYS A 31 -29.64 -0.49 7.42
N ARG A 32 -29.60 0.01 8.65
CA ARG A 32 -29.28 1.42 8.94
C ARG A 32 -27.76 1.58 8.93
N ILE A 33 -27.26 2.38 8.00
CA ILE A 33 -25.82 2.62 7.83
C ILE A 33 -25.51 4.05 8.29
N THR A 34 -24.60 4.17 9.25
CA THR A 34 -24.05 5.45 9.71
C THR A 34 -22.59 5.53 9.32
N GLU A 35 -22.20 6.52 8.50
CA GLU A 35 -20.78 6.77 8.21
C GLU A 35 -20.14 7.51 9.41
N ILE A 36 -19.10 6.94 10.02
CA ILE A 36 -18.41 7.52 11.17
C ILE A 36 -17.26 8.41 10.70
N LEU A 37 -16.43 7.89 9.78
CA LEU A 37 -15.29 8.60 9.22
C LEU A 37 -15.27 8.39 7.71
N ARG A 38 -14.91 9.44 6.96
CA ARG A 38 -14.72 9.38 5.52
C ARG A 38 -13.44 10.11 5.15
N PHE A 39 -12.47 9.38 4.60
CA PHE A 39 -11.22 9.95 4.13
C PHE A 39 -11.22 10.06 2.62
N ASN A 40 -10.67 11.15 2.10
CA ASN A 40 -10.42 11.29 0.68
C ASN A 40 -9.26 10.35 0.30
N ALA A 41 -9.40 9.60 -0.79
CA ALA A 41 -8.34 8.71 -1.24
C ALA A 41 -7.03 9.44 -1.56
N VAL A 42 -7.13 10.73 -1.93
CA VAL A 42 -5.96 11.59 -2.17
C VAL A 42 -5.22 11.93 -0.87
N GLU A 43 -5.92 12.15 0.23
CA GLU A 43 -5.31 12.43 1.54
C GLU A 43 -4.56 11.20 2.05
N VAL A 44 -5.20 10.02 1.97
CA VAL A 44 -4.56 8.76 2.36
C VAL A 44 -3.32 8.50 1.52
N PHE A 45 -3.37 8.79 0.21
CA PHE A 45 -2.19 8.66 -0.64
C PHE A 45 -1.08 9.63 -0.26
N PHE A 46 -1.37 10.92 -0.04
CA PHE A 46 -0.33 11.87 0.36
C PHE A 46 0.28 11.53 1.72
N ALA A 47 -0.54 11.06 2.67
CA ALA A 47 -0.07 10.57 3.95
C ALA A 47 0.89 9.38 3.80
N GLY A 48 0.72 8.56 2.77
CA GLY A 48 1.69 7.50 2.44
C GLY A 48 2.90 8.04 1.68
N PHE A 49 2.70 8.82 0.63
CA PHE A 49 3.76 9.17 -0.32
C PHE A 49 4.74 10.23 0.17
N ILE A 50 4.27 11.24 0.91
CA ILE A 50 5.10 12.37 1.34
C ILE A 50 6.16 11.98 2.38
N PRO A 51 5.84 11.20 3.44
CA PRO A 51 6.81 10.82 4.46
C PRO A 51 8.12 10.23 3.92
N PRO A 52 8.13 9.17 3.08
CA PRO A 52 9.40 8.60 2.60
C PRO A 52 10.20 9.59 1.75
N LEU A 53 9.54 10.48 0.99
CA LEU A 53 10.22 11.55 0.25
C LEU A 53 10.90 12.54 1.20
N VAL A 54 10.17 13.02 2.21
CA VAL A 54 10.68 13.96 3.22
C VAL A 54 11.80 13.30 4.04
N GLY A 55 11.62 12.05 4.46
CA GLY A 55 12.64 11.27 5.17
C GLY A 55 13.92 11.08 4.36
N SER A 56 13.81 10.76 3.07
CA SER A 56 14.96 10.61 2.17
C SER A 56 15.72 11.94 2.01
N VAL A 57 15.00 13.02 1.67
CA VAL A 57 15.61 14.33 1.44
C VAL A 57 16.21 14.90 2.72
N SER A 58 15.51 14.81 3.85
CA SER A 58 16.01 15.30 5.14
C SER A 58 17.24 14.52 5.60
N ALA A 59 17.26 13.19 5.50
CA ALA A 59 18.44 12.40 5.84
C ALA A 59 19.67 12.79 5.01
N ILE A 60 19.50 12.98 3.70
CA ILE A 60 20.59 13.42 2.80
C ILE A 60 21.07 14.83 3.16
N LEU A 61 20.14 15.78 3.36
CA LEU A 61 20.48 17.16 3.69
C LEU A 61 21.21 17.28 5.03
N ILE A 62 20.73 16.59 6.06
CA ILE A 62 21.36 16.57 7.39
C ILE A 62 22.77 16.01 7.26
N ALA A 63 22.96 14.90 6.53
CA ALA A 63 24.26 14.29 6.33
C ALA A 63 25.24 15.23 5.61
N LEU A 64 24.78 15.93 4.58
CA LEU A 64 25.61 16.87 3.80
C LEU A 64 26.01 18.10 4.62
N VAL A 65 25.13 18.61 5.50
CA VAL A 65 25.36 19.83 6.28
C VAL A 65 26.16 19.54 7.56
N PHE A 66 25.80 18.51 8.32
CA PHE A 66 26.35 18.27 9.66
C PHE A 66 27.41 17.17 9.70
N HIS A 67 27.40 16.23 8.76
CA HIS A 67 28.25 15.05 8.80
C HIS A 67 29.01 14.81 7.48
N ASN A 68 29.33 15.87 6.74
CA ASN A 68 29.95 15.77 5.42
C ASN A 68 31.23 14.93 5.43
N ASP A 69 32.12 15.16 6.39
CA ASP A 69 33.39 14.43 6.51
C ASP A 69 33.15 12.95 6.82
N ALA A 70 32.16 12.63 7.66
CA ALA A 70 31.85 11.25 8.04
C ALA A 70 31.23 10.42 6.90
N ILE A 71 30.66 11.08 5.89
CA ILE A 71 30.07 10.46 4.70
C ILE A 71 31.00 10.50 3.47
N SER A 72 31.85 11.51 3.32
CA SER A 72 32.71 11.69 2.13
C SER A 72 34.16 11.22 2.35
N ASN A 73 34.58 11.03 3.60
CA ASN A 73 35.95 10.66 3.98
C ASN A 73 35.97 9.36 4.81
N TYR A 74 35.31 8.31 4.32
CA TYR A 74 35.40 6.98 4.94
C TYR A 74 36.09 5.98 4.01
N ASN A 75 36.88 5.11 4.63
CA ASN A 75 37.40 3.93 3.98
C ASN A 75 36.39 2.80 4.17
N TRP A 76 36.06 2.17 3.06
CA TRP A 76 35.35 0.91 3.07
C TRP A 76 36.34 -0.22 2.73
N GLN A 77 35.86 -1.45 2.69
CA GLN A 77 36.64 -2.69 2.56
C GLN A 77 37.80 -2.66 1.56
N CYS A 78 37.66 -2.00 0.41
CA CYS A 78 38.68 -1.92 -0.63
C CYS A 78 39.30 -0.52 -0.80
N GLY A 79 39.04 0.41 0.12
CA GLY A 79 39.61 1.76 0.11
C GLY A 79 38.56 2.87 0.17
N ARG A 80 39.00 4.09 -0.15
CA ARG A 80 38.22 5.30 0.00
C ARG A 80 37.03 5.34 -0.99
N ALA A 81 35.82 5.47 -0.46
CA ALA A 81 34.62 5.78 -1.24
C ALA A 81 34.52 7.30 -1.43
N ARG A 82 34.18 7.76 -2.64
CA ARG A 82 34.06 9.20 -2.94
C ARG A 82 32.62 9.67 -2.85
N LEU A 83 31.68 8.83 -3.28
CA LEU A 83 30.26 9.09 -3.18
C LEU A 83 29.65 8.24 -2.06
N PRO A 84 29.02 8.86 -1.03
CA PRO A 84 28.31 8.09 -0.02
C PRO A 84 27.08 7.42 -0.63
N SER A 85 26.92 6.13 -0.37
CA SER A 85 25.69 5.43 -0.71
C SER A 85 24.54 5.86 0.24
N LEU A 86 23.29 5.67 -0.18
CA LEU A 86 22.13 5.99 0.66
C LEU A 86 22.12 5.11 1.92
N SER A 87 22.43 3.81 1.77
CA SER A 87 22.63 2.89 2.90
C SER A 87 23.66 3.40 3.91
N ARG A 88 24.74 4.07 3.45
CA ARG A 88 25.73 4.69 4.34
C ARG A 88 25.13 5.89 5.08
N ILE A 89 24.41 6.78 4.40
CA ILE A 89 23.80 7.97 5.01
C ILE A 89 22.83 7.59 6.12
N ILE A 90 21.92 6.65 5.84
CA ILE A 90 20.90 6.21 6.82
C ILE A 90 21.48 5.35 7.94
N ASN A 91 22.78 5.07 7.91
CA ASN A 91 23.48 4.36 8.98
C ASN A 91 24.00 5.31 10.08
N LEU A 92 24.01 6.64 9.85
CA LEU A 92 24.32 7.62 10.89
C LEU A 92 23.13 7.84 11.83
N SER A 93 23.39 8.12 13.11
CA SER A 93 22.36 8.07 14.17
C SER A 93 21.21 9.07 13.99
N VAL A 94 21.51 10.30 13.59
CA VAL A 94 20.49 11.36 13.43
C VAL A 94 19.68 11.09 12.17
N GLU A 95 20.37 10.89 11.05
CA GLU A 95 19.80 10.60 9.73
C GLU A 95 18.91 9.36 9.75
N ARG A 96 19.37 8.31 10.43
CA ARG A 96 18.61 7.08 10.65
C ARG A 96 17.31 7.36 11.38
N THR A 97 17.32 8.19 12.42
CA THR A 97 16.13 8.48 13.22
C THR A 97 15.06 9.18 12.37
N PHE A 98 15.47 10.17 11.58
CA PHE A 98 14.57 10.84 10.63
C PHE A 98 14.06 9.87 9.56
N TRP A 99 14.96 9.09 8.96
CA TRP A 99 14.62 8.07 7.97
C TRP A 99 13.59 7.07 8.50
N GLN A 100 13.86 6.45 9.65
CA GLN A 100 13.01 5.45 10.26
C GLN A 100 11.65 6.02 10.66
N LEU A 101 11.61 7.21 11.27
CA LEU A 101 10.36 7.85 11.68
C LEU A 101 9.41 8.02 10.49
N PHE A 102 9.90 8.62 9.41
CA PHE A 102 9.07 8.88 8.24
C PHE A 102 8.77 7.61 7.43
N LEU A 103 9.73 6.71 7.30
CA LEU A 103 9.54 5.46 6.56
C LEU A 103 8.55 4.53 7.26
N LEU A 104 8.69 4.31 8.57
CA LEU A 104 7.83 3.42 9.33
C LEU A 104 6.41 3.99 9.50
N PHE A 105 6.25 5.31 9.55
CA PHE A 105 4.93 5.95 9.51
C PHE A 105 4.17 5.65 8.21
N HIS A 106 4.88 5.55 7.09
CA HIS A 106 4.31 5.26 5.78
C HIS A 106 3.89 3.78 5.58
N VAL A 107 4.56 2.83 6.25
CA VAL A 107 4.29 1.39 6.12
C VAL A 107 2.81 1.00 6.31
N PRO A 108 2.10 1.38 7.39
CA PRO A 108 0.69 0.99 7.57
C PRO A 108 -0.21 1.55 6.47
N ILE A 109 0.09 2.75 5.96
CA ILE A 109 -0.69 3.37 4.88
C ILE A 109 -0.53 2.58 3.58
N ARG A 110 0.68 2.07 3.31
CA ARG A 110 0.92 1.17 2.17
C ARG A 110 0.24 -0.17 2.30
N VAL A 111 0.13 -0.71 3.51
CA VAL A 111 -0.66 -1.92 3.74
C VAL A 111 -2.13 -1.68 3.36
N ILE A 112 -2.70 -0.53 3.74
CA ILE A 112 -4.06 -0.15 3.32
C ILE A 112 -4.15 -0.04 1.79
N GLU A 113 -3.15 0.54 1.13
CA GLU A 113 -3.07 0.62 -0.33
C GLU A 113 -3.04 -0.78 -0.98
N LEU A 114 -2.23 -1.71 -0.48
CA LEU A 114 -2.15 -3.08 -0.97
C LEU A 114 -3.48 -3.82 -0.84
N ILE A 115 -4.14 -3.73 0.31
CA ILE A 115 -5.46 -4.34 0.56
C ILE A 115 -6.48 -3.77 -0.43
N THR A 116 -6.49 -2.45 -0.57
CA THR A 116 -7.40 -1.73 -1.47
C THR A 116 -7.15 -2.12 -2.92
N GLY A 117 -5.88 -2.17 -3.33
CA GLY A 117 -5.44 -2.61 -4.65
C GLY A 117 -5.89 -4.04 -4.95
N PHE A 118 -5.67 -4.97 -4.01
CA PHE A 118 -6.01 -6.38 -4.15
C PHE A 118 -7.52 -6.61 -4.37
N SER A 119 -8.36 -5.90 -3.60
CA SER A 119 -9.82 -5.93 -3.76
C SER A 119 -10.26 -5.28 -5.09
N ARG A 120 -9.67 -4.13 -5.41
CA ARG A 120 -9.97 -3.38 -6.64
C ARG A 120 -9.63 -4.17 -7.89
N TYR A 121 -8.47 -4.83 -7.96
CA TYR A 121 -8.07 -5.64 -9.10
C TYR A 121 -9.04 -6.79 -9.36
N LYS A 122 -9.58 -7.42 -8.31
CA LYS A 122 -10.62 -8.45 -8.45
C LYS A 122 -11.91 -7.87 -9.02
N ARG A 123 -12.36 -6.71 -8.52
CA ARG A 123 -13.62 -6.07 -8.93
C ARG A 123 -13.59 -5.53 -10.37
N LEU A 124 -12.46 -4.96 -10.78
CA LEU A 124 -12.29 -4.32 -12.09
C LEU A 124 -11.65 -5.22 -13.14
N ARG A 125 -11.67 -6.54 -12.94
CA ARG A 125 -11.11 -7.51 -13.88
C ARG A 125 -11.81 -7.42 -15.24
N ASN A 126 -11.06 -7.35 -16.33
CA ASN A 126 -11.62 -7.33 -17.68
C ASN A 126 -12.30 -8.68 -18.00
N ILE A 127 -13.52 -8.60 -18.55
CA ILE A 127 -14.35 -9.74 -18.99
C ILE A 127 -13.64 -10.56 -20.08
N HIS A 128 -12.81 -9.91 -20.92
CA HIS A 128 -12.09 -10.54 -22.03
C HIS A 128 -10.78 -11.24 -21.61
N CYS A 129 -10.46 -11.29 -20.31
CA CYS A 129 -9.24 -11.93 -19.84
C CYS A 129 -9.35 -13.46 -19.94
N LYS A 130 -8.78 -14.05 -21.01
CA LYS A 130 -8.79 -15.51 -21.23
C LYS A 130 -7.93 -16.30 -20.23
N ARG A 131 -6.94 -15.66 -19.60
CA ARG A 131 -5.98 -16.31 -18.68
C ARG A 131 -6.26 -15.96 -17.22
N THR A 132 -7.38 -16.47 -16.69
CA THR A 132 -7.84 -16.18 -15.32
C THR A 132 -6.84 -16.61 -14.25
N LEU A 133 -6.21 -17.78 -14.42
CA LEU A 133 -5.23 -18.29 -13.46
C LEU A 133 -4.00 -17.37 -13.34
N LEU A 134 -3.43 -16.91 -14.46
CA LEU A 134 -2.29 -16.00 -14.43
C LEU A 134 -2.64 -14.66 -13.80
N PHE A 135 -3.85 -14.16 -14.03
CA PHE A 135 -4.32 -12.93 -13.40
C PHE A 135 -4.47 -13.08 -11.88
N GLU A 136 -5.04 -14.18 -11.41
CA GLU A 136 -5.15 -14.45 -9.98
C GLU A 136 -3.77 -14.65 -9.33
N LEU A 137 -2.86 -15.37 -9.99
CA LEU A 137 -1.47 -15.47 -9.54
C LEU A 137 -0.80 -14.10 -9.45
N ALA A 138 -0.88 -13.27 -10.49
CA ALA A 138 -0.32 -11.92 -10.48
C ALA A 138 -0.93 -11.05 -9.37
N ARG A 139 -2.23 -11.22 -9.08
CA ARG A 139 -2.93 -10.51 -8.01
C ARG A 139 -2.44 -10.96 -6.62
N LEU A 140 -2.20 -12.25 -6.43
CA LEU A 140 -1.60 -12.79 -5.20
C LEU A 140 -0.14 -12.35 -5.06
N THR A 141 0.64 -12.40 -6.13
CA THR A 141 2.02 -11.88 -6.19
C THR A 141 2.05 -10.41 -5.79
N TYR A 142 1.23 -9.57 -6.42
CA TYR A 142 1.11 -8.15 -6.08
C TYR A 142 0.94 -7.92 -4.57
N PHE A 143 0.03 -8.67 -3.93
CA PHE A 143 -0.28 -8.50 -2.52
C PHE A 143 0.79 -9.08 -1.58
N TYR A 144 1.11 -10.36 -1.71
CA TYR A 144 2.03 -11.04 -0.78
C TYR A 144 3.48 -10.61 -0.98
N ILE A 145 3.92 -10.46 -2.23
CA ILE A 145 5.27 -9.95 -2.49
C ILE A 145 5.34 -8.46 -2.16
N GLY A 146 4.27 -7.69 -2.36
CA GLY A 146 4.19 -6.30 -1.89
C GLY A 146 4.29 -6.19 -0.36
N LEU A 147 3.68 -7.11 0.38
CA LEU A 147 3.84 -7.18 1.83
C LEU A 147 5.29 -7.53 2.21
N GLY A 148 5.90 -8.48 1.49
CA GLY A 148 7.32 -8.80 1.62
C GLY A 148 8.23 -7.60 1.36
N GLU A 149 7.96 -6.81 0.31
CA GLU A 149 8.67 -5.56 0.02
C GLU A 149 8.63 -4.61 1.22
N LEU A 150 7.46 -4.40 1.84
CA LEU A 150 7.32 -3.53 3.01
C LEU A 150 8.05 -4.08 4.25
N VAL A 151 7.99 -5.39 4.47
CA VAL A 151 8.70 -6.04 5.59
C VAL A 151 10.20 -5.90 5.43
N PHE A 152 10.75 -6.19 4.26
CA PHE A 152 12.19 -6.08 4.01
C PHE A 152 12.66 -4.63 3.94
N LEU A 153 11.84 -3.70 3.44
CA LEU A 153 12.13 -2.26 3.52
C LEU A 153 12.22 -1.78 4.97
N SER A 154 11.30 -2.24 5.82
CA SER A 154 11.29 -1.93 7.26
C SER A 154 12.50 -2.55 7.95
N ALA A 155 12.80 -3.82 7.67
CA ALA A 155 13.96 -4.52 8.22
C ALA A 155 15.28 -3.88 7.79
N LEU A 156 15.42 -3.50 6.51
CA LEU A 156 16.57 -2.77 5.98
C LEU A 156 16.77 -1.41 6.66
N SER A 157 15.67 -0.76 7.04
CA SER A 157 15.69 0.54 7.71
C SER A 157 16.02 0.44 9.20
N ILE A 158 15.63 -0.66 9.86
CA ILE A 158 15.86 -0.90 11.29
C ILE A 158 17.26 -1.48 11.52
N VAL A 159 17.63 -2.49 10.74
CA VAL A 159 18.93 -3.17 10.82
C VAL A 159 19.90 -2.48 9.87
N GLY A 160 20.64 -1.53 10.41
CA GLY A 160 21.72 -0.88 9.70
C GLY A 160 22.97 -1.74 9.63
N GLU A 161 23.93 -1.23 8.87
CA GLU A 161 25.23 -1.85 8.69
C GLU A 161 26.06 -1.85 9.99
N ARG A 162 25.83 -0.90 10.92
CA ARG A 162 26.45 -0.89 12.26
C ARG A 162 26.06 -2.11 13.10
N GLU A 163 24.81 -2.55 13.00
CA GLU A 163 24.29 -3.67 13.78
C GLU A 163 24.76 -5.00 13.20
N ASN A 164 24.53 -5.21 11.91
CA ASN A 164 24.97 -6.40 11.20
C ASN A 164 25.01 -6.15 9.68
N ILE A 165 26.22 -5.99 9.16
CA ILE A 165 26.47 -5.77 7.73
C ILE A 165 25.90 -6.89 6.84
N GLN A 166 25.98 -8.16 7.26
CA GLN A 166 25.52 -9.28 6.44
C GLN A 166 24.00 -9.28 6.33
N LEU A 167 23.28 -9.07 7.45
CA LEU A 167 21.83 -8.99 7.44
C LEU A 167 21.33 -7.78 6.65
N HIS A 168 21.98 -6.62 6.79
CA HIS A 168 21.64 -5.42 6.02
C HIS A 168 21.70 -5.69 4.51
N VAL A 169 22.79 -6.30 4.03
CA VAL A 169 22.95 -6.67 2.62
C VAL A 169 21.90 -7.71 2.18
N ILE A 170 21.58 -8.70 3.02
CA ILE A 170 20.52 -9.69 2.74
C ILE A 170 19.16 -8.99 2.59
N PHE A 171 18.79 -8.11 3.52
CA PHE A 171 17.53 -7.37 3.43
C PHE A 171 17.47 -6.45 2.22
N PHE A 172 18.60 -5.85 1.83
CA PHE A 172 18.69 -5.04 0.62
C PHE A 172 18.35 -5.86 -0.63
N TYR A 173 18.91 -7.07 -0.78
CA TYR A 173 18.59 -7.96 -1.91
C TYR A 173 17.15 -8.46 -1.89
N LEU A 174 16.65 -8.89 -0.71
CA LEU A 174 15.28 -9.38 -0.58
C LEU A 174 14.26 -8.28 -0.86
N PHE A 175 14.49 -7.06 -0.37
CA PHE A 175 13.70 -5.89 -0.71
C PHE A 175 13.69 -5.65 -2.23
N GLY A 176 14.87 -5.64 -2.88
CA GLY A 176 14.97 -5.45 -4.33
C GLY A 176 14.23 -6.50 -5.14
N PHE A 177 14.39 -7.78 -4.79
CA PHE A 177 13.69 -8.89 -5.47
C PHE A 177 12.17 -8.81 -5.27
N CYS A 178 11.71 -8.56 -4.04
CA CYS A 178 10.30 -8.36 -3.76
C CYS A 178 9.75 -7.14 -4.53
N GLY A 179 10.47 -6.02 -4.54
CA GLY A 179 10.08 -4.82 -5.28
C GLY A 179 9.89 -5.09 -6.78
N ILE A 180 10.82 -5.78 -7.43
CA ILE A 180 10.72 -6.13 -8.86
C ILE A 180 9.49 -7.03 -9.11
N ALA A 181 9.34 -8.10 -8.34
CA ALA A 181 8.22 -9.02 -8.50
C ALA A 181 6.87 -8.35 -8.20
N HIS A 182 6.82 -7.44 -7.23
CA HIS A 182 5.66 -6.59 -6.96
C HIS A 182 5.34 -5.68 -8.16
N MET A 183 6.34 -4.97 -8.72
CA MET A 183 6.17 -4.09 -9.87
C MET A 183 5.62 -4.85 -11.09
N ILE A 184 6.16 -6.03 -11.38
CA ILE A 184 5.69 -6.91 -12.47
C ILE A 184 4.24 -7.34 -12.23
N GLY A 185 3.92 -7.82 -11.02
CA GLY A 185 2.56 -8.19 -10.64
C GLY A 185 1.57 -7.03 -10.77
N ASN A 186 1.96 -5.84 -10.30
CA ASN A 186 1.16 -4.62 -10.40
C ASN A 186 0.87 -4.23 -11.86
N ILE A 187 1.90 -4.21 -12.72
CA ILE A 187 1.76 -3.87 -14.14
C ILE A 187 0.84 -4.87 -14.83
N TYR A 188 1.00 -6.17 -14.59
CA TYR A 188 0.15 -7.21 -15.18
C TYR A 188 -1.31 -7.05 -14.74
N CYS A 189 -1.55 -6.89 -13.44
CA CYS A 189 -2.89 -6.63 -12.91
C CYS A 189 -3.49 -5.35 -13.50
N HIS A 190 -2.69 -4.29 -13.63
CA HIS A 190 -3.12 -3.00 -14.19
C HIS A 190 -3.51 -3.10 -15.67
N ALA A 191 -2.70 -3.78 -16.49
CA ALA A 191 -2.97 -4.02 -17.90
C ALA A 191 -4.34 -4.70 -18.12
N HIS A 192 -4.69 -5.65 -17.25
CA HIS A 192 -5.90 -6.46 -17.36
C HIS A 192 -7.11 -5.94 -16.59
N SER A 193 -7.00 -4.79 -15.90
CA SER A 193 -8.12 -4.21 -15.14
C SER A 193 -8.36 -2.73 -15.40
N LEU A 194 -7.32 -1.91 -15.36
CA LEU A 194 -7.44 -0.44 -15.31
C LEU A 194 -7.02 0.23 -16.60
N TYR A 195 -6.29 -0.47 -17.48
CA TYR A 195 -5.77 0.08 -18.73
C TYR A 195 -6.85 0.71 -19.63
N TYR A 196 -8.05 0.14 -19.61
CA TYR A 196 -9.18 0.59 -20.43
C TYR A 196 -9.87 1.86 -19.88
N ILE A 197 -9.49 2.31 -18.68
CA ILE A 197 -10.07 3.50 -18.04
C ILE A 197 -9.30 4.74 -18.49
N ASN A 198 -9.79 5.39 -19.55
CA ASN A 198 -9.24 6.64 -20.08
C ASN A 198 -9.63 7.84 -19.19
N PRO A 199 -8.78 8.87 -18.99
CA PRO A 199 -7.36 8.99 -19.38
C PRO A 199 -6.37 8.45 -18.37
N TYR A 200 -6.74 8.47 -17.09
CA TYR A 200 -5.80 8.25 -15.99
C TYR A 200 -5.26 6.82 -15.91
N GLY A 201 -6.04 5.81 -16.36
CA GLY A 201 -5.61 4.42 -16.39
C GLY A 201 -4.46 4.18 -17.38
N ARG A 202 -4.46 4.86 -18.54
CA ARG A 202 -3.38 4.77 -19.52
C ARG A 202 -2.13 5.51 -19.08
N ILE A 203 -2.30 6.74 -18.58
CA ILE A 203 -1.18 7.55 -18.06
C ILE A 203 -0.45 6.79 -16.94
N SER A 204 -1.19 6.26 -15.96
CA SER A 204 -0.64 5.44 -14.88
C SER A 204 0.12 4.22 -15.42
N TYR A 205 -0.44 3.53 -16.42
CA TYR A 205 0.17 2.34 -17.00
C TYR A 205 1.52 2.64 -17.67
N TYR A 206 1.59 3.69 -18.50
CA TYR A 206 2.83 4.06 -19.18
C TYR A 206 3.90 4.50 -18.17
N LEU A 207 3.54 5.31 -17.17
CA LEU A 207 4.47 5.71 -16.12
C LEU A 207 5.00 4.50 -15.33
N LYS A 208 4.13 3.56 -14.95
CA LYS A 208 4.53 2.32 -14.27
C LYS A 208 5.52 1.49 -15.11
N ILE A 209 5.25 1.33 -16.41
CA ILE A 209 6.19 0.63 -17.32
C ILE A 209 7.52 1.36 -17.40
N THR A 210 7.52 2.69 -17.56
CA THR A 210 8.75 3.47 -17.66
C THR A 210 9.58 3.35 -16.38
N PHE A 211 8.99 3.58 -15.21
CA PHE A 211 9.73 3.51 -13.95
C PHE A 211 10.18 2.08 -13.61
N ALA A 212 9.34 1.08 -13.81
CA ALA A 212 9.74 -0.32 -13.59
C ALA A 212 10.82 -0.78 -14.58
N GLY A 213 10.76 -0.35 -15.84
CA GLY A 213 11.76 -0.65 -16.86
C GLY A 213 13.12 -0.05 -16.51
N LEU A 214 13.16 1.22 -16.10
CA LEU A 214 14.38 1.88 -15.63
C LEU A 214 14.92 1.21 -14.36
N TYR A 215 14.05 0.84 -13.42
CA TYR A 215 14.44 0.14 -12.19
C TYR A 215 15.06 -1.23 -12.51
N LEU A 216 14.42 -2.01 -13.38
CA LEU A 216 14.90 -3.33 -13.81
C LEU A 216 16.24 -3.25 -14.55
N LEU A 217 16.46 -2.20 -15.35
CA LEU A 217 17.75 -1.95 -16.01
C LEU A 217 18.84 -1.56 -15.00
N SER A 218 18.49 -0.78 -13.96
CA SER A 218 19.45 -0.36 -12.94
C SER A 218 19.88 -1.49 -11.99
N ALA A 219 19.00 -2.47 -11.74
CA ALA A 219 19.28 -3.57 -10.82
C ALA A 219 20.53 -4.41 -11.15
N PRO A 220 20.73 -4.94 -12.38
CA PRO A 220 21.94 -5.69 -12.70
C PRO A 220 23.20 -4.83 -12.65
N ILE A 221 23.10 -3.54 -12.99
CA ILE A 221 24.23 -2.60 -12.88
C ILE A 221 24.62 -2.43 -11.41
N LEU A 222 23.63 -2.26 -10.53
CA LEU A 222 23.84 -2.15 -9.09
C LEU A 222 24.52 -3.40 -8.52
N VAL A 223 24.01 -4.60 -8.85
CA VAL A 223 24.58 -5.87 -8.38
C VAL A 223 25.99 -6.05 -8.95
N GLY A 224 26.19 -5.79 -10.23
CA GLY A 224 27.50 -5.88 -10.87
C GLY A 224 28.53 -4.95 -10.24
N ALA A 225 28.16 -3.68 -10.01
CA ALA A 225 29.01 -2.69 -9.36
C ALA A 225 29.38 -3.10 -7.92
N PHE A 226 28.41 -3.62 -7.15
CA PHE A 226 28.67 -4.15 -5.82
C PHE A 226 29.64 -5.34 -5.84
N LEU A 227 29.46 -6.29 -6.76
CA LEU A 227 30.33 -7.46 -6.89
C LEU A 227 31.74 -7.10 -7.35
N LEU A 228 31.89 -6.18 -8.31
CA LEU A 228 33.19 -5.69 -8.78
C LEU A 228 33.94 -5.00 -7.63
N TYR A 229 33.25 -4.18 -6.86
CA TYR A 229 33.84 -3.55 -5.70
C TYR A 229 34.23 -4.60 -4.63
N TRP A 230 33.34 -5.53 -4.29
CA TRP A 230 33.56 -6.50 -3.21
C TRP A 230 34.60 -7.57 -3.53
N LYS A 231 34.63 -8.09 -4.77
CA LYS A 231 35.48 -9.21 -5.17
C LYS A 231 36.77 -8.78 -5.86
N GLN A 232 36.75 -7.68 -6.61
CA GLN A 232 37.89 -7.23 -7.40
C GLN A 232 38.51 -5.93 -6.88
N CYS A 233 37.98 -5.36 -5.78
CA CYS A 233 38.46 -4.12 -5.19
C CYS A 233 38.59 -2.95 -6.18
N ILE A 234 37.67 -2.87 -7.14
CA ILE A 234 37.58 -1.76 -8.08
C ILE A 234 36.89 -0.59 -7.39
N THR A 235 37.65 0.40 -6.96
CA THR A 235 37.16 1.51 -6.10
C THR A 235 36.04 2.35 -6.74
N TRP A 236 36.13 2.67 -8.04
CA TRP A 236 35.11 3.44 -8.74
C TRP A 236 33.76 2.70 -8.88
N ALA A 237 33.76 1.37 -8.76
CA ALA A 237 32.52 0.59 -8.82
C ALA A 237 31.61 0.89 -7.62
N TYR A 238 32.17 1.33 -6.49
CA TYR A 238 31.36 1.79 -5.35
C TYR A 238 30.53 3.03 -5.68
N ASP A 239 31.13 4.00 -6.37
CA ASP A 239 30.45 5.23 -6.73
C ASP A 239 29.30 4.95 -7.71
N VAL A 240 29.49 4.00 -8.64
CA VAL A 240 28.42 3.51 -9.54
C VAL A 240 27.30 2.82 -8.76
N PHE A 241 27.65 1.96 -7.80
CA PHE A 241 26.69 1.33 -6.89
C PHE A 241 25.84 2.39 -6.15
N ALA A 242 26.50 3.40 -5.57
CA ALA A 242 25.81 4.47 -4.85
C ALA A 242 24.86 5.26 -5.76
N ILE A 243 25.27 5.61 -6.99
CA ILE A 243 24.39 6.28 -7.97
C ILE A 243 23.18 5.40 -8.30
N CYS A 244 23.40 4.12 -8.57
CA CYS A 244 22.31 3.18 -8.85
C CYS A 244 21.36 3.02 -7.67
N GLU A 245 21.86 3.07 -6.43
CA GLU A 245 21.04 3.03 -5.22
C GLU A 245 20.12 4.25 -5.14
N TYR A 246 20.64 5.47 -5.31
CA TYR A 246 19.82 6.69 -5.34
C TYR A 246 18.76 6.65 -6.45
N CYS A 247 19.16 6.26 -7.66
CA CYS A 247 18.26 6.11 -8.79
C CYS A 247 17.18 5.05 -8.49
N GLY A 248 17.55 3.91 -7.92
CA GLY A 248 16.64 2.83 -7.55
C GLY A 248 15.59 3.30 -6.54
N VAL A 249 16.00 3.97 -5.46
CA VAL A 249 15.09 4.53 -4.45
C VAL A 249 14.13 5.53 -5.08
N PHE A 250 14.64 6.47 -5.89
CA PHE A 250 13.81 7.46 -6.57
C PHE A 250 12.78 6.82 -7.52
N LEU A 251 13.21 5.84 -8.33
CA LEU A 251 12.34 5.13 -9.26
C LEU A 251 11.28 4.30 -8.53
N ASN A 252 11.65 3.67 -7.41
CA ASN A 252 10.70 2.93 -6.57
C ASN A 252 9.63 3.87 -5.99
N ILE A 253 10.03 5.02 -5.43
CA ILE A 253 9.09 6.06 -4.95
C ILE A 253 8.17 6.52 -6.09
N CYS A 254 8.72 6.85 -7.26
CA CYS A 254 7.93 7.28 -8.42
C CYS A 254 6.95 6.23 -8.91
N PHE A 255 7.36 4.96 -8.94
CA PHE A 255 6.49 3.84 -9.32
C PHE A 255 5.28 3.74 -8.40
N HIS A 256 5.49 3.75 -7.08
CA HIS A 256 4.39 3.73 -6.11
C HIS A 256 3.57 5.02 -6.13
N GLY A 257 4.19 6.16 -6.45
CA GLY A 257 3.51 7.44 -6.68
C GLY A 257 2.48 7.40 -7.81
N CYS A 258 2.63 6.49 -8.78
CA CYS A 258 1.63 6.28 -9.84
C CYS A 258 0.27 5.82 -9.29
N ALA A 259 0.22 5.29 -8.07
CA ALA A 259 -1.03 4.92 -7.40
C ALA A 259 -2.01 6.12 -7.26
N PHE A 260 -1.51 7.35 -7.27
CA PHE A 260 -2.35 8.55 -7.31
C PHE A 260 -3.37 8.52 -8.45
N PHE A 261 -2.93 8.22 -9.68
CA PHE A 261 -3.79 8.16 -10.87
C PHE A 261 -4.76 6.95 -10.84
N ASP A 262 -4.41 5.93 -10.07
CA ASP A 262 -5.17 4.70 -9.91
C ASP A 262 -6.38 4.84 -9.00
N ILE A 263 -6.26 5.66 -7.95
CA ILE A 263 -7.26 5.78 -6.89
C ILE A 263 -8.05 7.09 -6.93
N ARG A 264 -7.47 8.16 -7.50
CA ARG A 264 -8.08 9.50 -7.53
C ARG A 264 -9.49 9.42 -8.14
N TYR A 265 -10.47 9.92 -7.39
CA TYR A 265 -11.90 9.92 -7.72
C TYR A 265 -12.58 8.55 -7.90
N LYS A 266 -11.88 7.43 -7.66
CA LYS A 266 -12.39 6.07 -7.86
C LYS A 266 -12.61 5.30 -6.56
N VAL A 267 -11.94 5.72 -5.49
CA VAL A 267 -11.98 5.08 -4.18
C VAL A 267 -12.39 6.12 -3.13
N CYS A 268 -13.19 5.67 -2.17
CA CYS A 268 -13.52 6.41 -0.97
C CYS A 268 -13.30 5.47 0.22
N PHE A 269 -12.57 5.95 1.23
CA PHE A 269 -12.40 5.21 2.47
C PHE A 269 -13.46 5.67 3.45
N SER A 270 -14.28 4.76 3.95
CA SER A 270 -15.32 5.09 4.93
C SER A 270 -15.42 4.01 5.99
N VAL A 271 -15.40 4.41 7.26
CA VAL A 271 -15.75 3.54 8.39
C VAL A 271 -17.25 3.67 8.63
N ARG A 272 -17.97 2.55 8.66
CA ARG A 272 -19.43 2.51 8.73
C ARG A 272 -19.88 1.67 9.91
N HIS A 273 -20.82 2.19 10.68
CA HIS A 273 -21.61 1.41 11.63
C HIS A 273 -22.86 0.89 10.93
N THR A 274 -23.12 -0.41 11.03
CA THR A 274 -24.28 -1.04 10.39
C THR A 274 -25.17 -1.68 11.45
N GLU A 275 -26.39 -1.19 11.57
CA GLU A 275 -27.42 -1.73 12.46
C GLU A 275 -28.51 -2.42 11.64
N PRO A 276 -29.02 -3.59 12.08
CA PRO A 276 -30.23 -4.15 11.47
C PRO A 276 -31.43 -3.26 11.80
N ILE A 277 -32.28 -3.00 10.82
CA ILE A 277 -33.56 -2.32 11.05
C ILE A 277 -34.46 -3.31 11.81
N LYS A 278 -34.84 -2.97 13.04
CA LYS A 278 -35.86 -3.74 13.76
C LYS A 278 -37.21 -3.42 13.11
N ASP A 279 -37.83 -4.41 12.48
CA ASP A 279 -39.22 -4.29 12.02
C ASP A 279 -40.15 -4.13 13.23
N THR A 280 -40.55 -2.89 13.51
CA THR A 280 -41.53 -2.54 14.55
C THR A 280 -42.97 -2.97 14.18
N ALA A 281 -43.13 -4.01 13.36
CA ALA A 281 -44.42 -4.51 12.89
C ALA A 281 -44.93 -5.74 13.68
N ASN A 282 -44.12 -6.34 14.56
CA ASN A 282 -44.50 -7.52 15.34
C ASN A 282 -44.73 -7.27 16.85
N GLU A 283 -44.69 -6.03 17.33
CA GLU A 283 -45.11 -5.70 18.70
C GLU A 283 -46.52 -5.10 18.70
N LEU A 284 -47.53 -5.94 18.40
CA LEU A 284 -48.89 -5.64 18.85
C LEU A 284 -48.97 -5.91 20.36
N PRO A 285 -49.50 -4.99 21.18
CA PRO A 285 -49.64 -5.22 22.60
C PRO A 285 -50.67 -6.33 22.82
N MET A 286 -50.27 -7.42 23.48
CA MET A 286 -51.21 -8.45 23.93
C MET A 286 -52.28 -7.78 24.79
N LYS A 287 -53.48 -7.71 24.22
CA LYS A 287 -54.70 -7.28 24.88
C LYS A 287 -54.97 -8.24 26.04
N ASN A 288 -55.05 -7.66 27.25
CA ASN A 288 -55.48 -8.30 28.47
C ASN A 288 -56.66 -9.27 28.23
N SER A 289 -56.46 -10.55 28.55
CA SER A 289 -57.55 -11.40 29.04
C SER A 289 -57.11 -12.02 30.36
N LYS A 290 -57.72 -11.53 31.44
CA LYS A 290 -57.84 -12.27 32.68
C LYS A 290 -58.84 -13.41 32.43
N ILE A 291 -58.52 -14.62 32.85
CA ILE A 291 -59.35 -15.49 33.72
C ILE A 291 -58.46 -16.67 34.19
N SER A 292 -58.69 -17.02 35.45
CA SER A 292 -57.93 -17.87 36.38
C SER A 292 -57.92 -19.38 36.06
N PRO A 293 -57.16 -20.20 36.82
CA PRO A 293 -56.67 -21.52 36.42
C PRO A 293 -57.64 -22.65 36.80
N GLU A 294 -57.64 -23.73 36.02
CA GLU A 294 -58.14 -25.02 36.49
C GLU A 294 -57.20 -26.14 36.02
N ILE A 295 -56.71 -26.87 37.02
CA ILE A 295 -55.84 -28.02 36.94
C ILE A 295 -56.74 -29.24 36.76
N GLU A 296 -56.56 -30.05 35.72
CA GLU A 296 -56.91 -31.47 35.84
C GLU A 296 -56.02 -32.38 35.00
N MET A 297 -55.26 -33.21 35.71
CA MET A 297 -54.44 -34.30 35.20
C MET A 297 -55.33 -35.45 34.73
N LYS A 298 -55.15 -35.94 33.50
CA LYS A 298 -55.77 -37.18 33.03
C LYS A 298 -54.74 -38.33 33.06
N LYS A 299 -54.89 -39.24 34.02
CA LYS A 299 -54.20 -40.54 34.09
C LYS A 299 -54.86 -41.54 33.11
N PRO A 300 -54.13 -42.54 32.58
CA PRO A 300 -54.66 -43.46 31.59
C PRO A 300 -55.44 -44.61 32.24
N ARG A 301 -56.50 -45.10 31.57
CA ARG A 301 -57.17 -46.36 31.90
C ARG A 301 -57.14 -47.27 30.68
N THR A 302 -56.45 -48.40 30.84
CA THR A 302 -56.68 -49.62 30.07
C THR A 302 -57.22 -50.63 31.07
N GLN A 303 -58.45 -51.13 30.87
CA GLN A 303 -58.91 -52.41 31.39
C GLN A 303 -60.03 -52.97 30.49
N GLN A 304 -59.70 -54.05 29.78
CA GLN A 304 -60.55 -55.24 29.66
C GLN A 304 -59.65 -56.40 30.10
N GLY A 305 -60.12 -57.19 31.08
CA GLY A 305 -59.42 -58.32 31.68
C GLY A 305 -59.11 -58.11 33.15
#